data_AF-A0A100XJH2-F1
#
_entry.id   AF-A0A100XJH2-F1
#
_cell.length_a   1.000
_cell.length_b   1.000
_cell.length_c   1.000
_cell.angle_alpha   90.00
_cell.angle_beta   90.00
_cell.angle_gamma   90.00
#
_symmetry.space_group_name_H-M   'P 1'
#
loop_
_entity.id
_entity.type
_entity.pdbx_description
1 polymer ?
#
loop_
_entity_poly.entity_id
_entity_poly.type
_entity_poly.pdbx_seq_one_letter_code
_entity_poly.pdbx_strand_id
1 'polypeptide(L)'
;MSDLEVDPVEVRRSAAQMEVVAQEASSSRDAVADSVSTQEAAWKQVGKPGFAKFVDILEQQAERLRTDLTDLGDKLRAAADVYEQQDAEAGDALDTSVR
;
A
#
# COMPACT_ATOMS: atom_id res chain seq x y z
N MET A 1 26.67 -18.29 -0.35
CA MET A 1 25.51 -17.38 -0.37
C MET A 1 25.05 -17.35 -1.82
N SER A 2 23.80 -17.70 -2.10
CA SER A 2 23.23 -17.47 -3.43
C SER A 2 23.07 -15.96 -3.57
N ASP A 3 23.60 -15.35 -4.61
CA ASP A 3 23.20 -14.00 -4.98
C ASP A 3 21.70 -14.01 -5.24
N LEU A 4 20.99 -13.06 -4.63
CA LEU A 4 19.57 -12.87 -4.83
C LEU A 4 19.44 -12.06 -6.12
N GLU A 5 19.13 -12.73 -7.23
CA GLU A 5 18.81 -12.04 -8.48
C GLU A 5 17.43 -11.38 -8.31
N VAL A 6 17.43 -10.04 -8.23
CA VAL A 6 16.21 -9.25 -8.07
C VAL A 6 15.90 -8.57 -9.40
N ASP A 7 14.76 -8.93 -10.00
CA ASP A 7 14.26 -8.26 -11.21
C ASP A 7 13.51 -6.97 -10.82
N PRO A 8 14.01 -5.77 -11.21
CA PRO A 8 13.35 -4.50 -10.92
C PRO A 8 11.93 -4.39 -11.49
N VAL A 9 11.62 -5.10 -12.59
CA VAL A 9 10.30 -5.14 -13.20
C VAL A 9 9.28 -5.81 -12.27
N GLU A 10 9.66 -6.92 -11.64
CA GLU A 10 8.80 -7.62 -10.67
C GLU A 10 8.63 -6.82 -9.36
N VAL A 11 9.64 -6.04 -8.96
CA VAL A 11 9.51 -5.09 -7.84
C VAL A 11 8.51 -3.97 -8.16
N ARG A 12 8.59 -3.38 -9.36
CA ARG A 12 7.61 -2.36 -9.81
C ARG A 12 6.20 -2.93 -9.96
N ARG A 13 6.09 -4.15 -10.48
CA ARG A 13 4.81 -4.86 -10.57
C ARG A 13 4.20 -5.08 -9.20
N SER A 14 5.01 -5.49 -8.23
CA SER A 14 4.58 -5.66 -6.84
C SER A 14 4.09 -4.33 -6.25
N ALA A 15 4.81 -3.23 -6.48
CA ALA A 15 4.39 -1.90 -6.05
C ALA A 15 3.01 -1.51 -6.64
N ALA A 16 2.81 -1.72 -7.95
CA ALA A 16 1.54 -1.44 -8.61
C ALA A 16 0.40 -2.31 -8.07
N GLN A 17 0.66 -3.58 -7.75
CA GLN A 17 -0.34 -4.46 -7.12
C GLN A 17 -0.71 -3.96 -5.72
N MET A 18 0.24 -3.45 -4.94
CA MET A 18 -0.05 -2.90 -3.61
C MET A 18 -0.95 -1.67 -3.69
N GLU A 19 -0.75 -0.82 -4.70
CA GLU A 19 -1.60 0.35 -4.96
C GLU A 19 -3.05 -0.07 -5.28
N VAL A 20 -3.23 -1.11 -6.10
CA VAL A 20 -4.57 -1.67 -6.40
C VAL A 20 -5.22 -2.24 -5.12
N VAL A 21 -4.48 -3.03 -4.34
CA VAL A 21 -5.00 -3.59 -3.08
C VAL A 21 -5.37 -2.49 -2.08
N ALA A 22 -4.60 -1.40 -2.03
CA ALA A 22 -4.92 -0.24 -1.20
C ALA A 22 -6.23 0.42 -1.62
N GLN A 23 -6.41 0.61 -2.94
CA GLN A 23 -7.63 1.19 -3.50
C GLN A 23 -8.86 0.32 -3.19
N GLU A 24 -8.74 -1.00 -3.37
CA GLU A 24 -9.82 -1.96 -3.08
C GLU A 24 -10.16 -2.00 -1.58
N ALA A 25 -9.15 -2.04 -0.72
CA ALA A 25 -9.33 -2.05 0.72
C ALA A 25 -9.98 -0.75 1.24
N SER A 26 -9.59 0.40 0.69
CA SER A 26 -10.23 1.70 0.99
C SER A 26 -11.70 1.67 0.56
N SER A 27 -11.97 1.30 -0.69
CA SER A 27 -13.34 1.29 -1.25
C SER A 27 -14.28 0.35 -0.48
N SER A 28 -13.77 -0.83 -0.08
CA SER A 28 -14.52 -1.78 0.75
C SER A 28 -14.88 -1.21 2.12
N ARG A 29 -13.96 -0.47 2.74
CA ARG A 29 -14.18 0.16 4.05
C ARG A 29 -15.14 1.34 3.98
N ASP A 30 -15.04 2.16 2.94
CA ASP A 30 -16.00 3.25 2.70
C ASP A 30 -17.42 2.69 2.53
N ALA A 31 -17.58 1.60 1.77
CA ALA A 31 -18.87 0.92 1.63
C ALA A 31 -19.42 0.35 2.96
N VAL A 32 -18.54 -0.14 3.84
CA VAL A 32 -18.95 -0.59 5.19
C VAL A 32 -19.36 0.60 6.04
N ALA A 33 -18.60 1.69 6.06
CA ALA A 33 -18.92 2.90 6.80
C ALA A 33 -20.26 3.50 6.34
N ASP A 34 -20.48 3.60 5.03
CA ASP A 34 -21.75 4.03 4.44
C ASP A 34 -22.91 3.11 4.86
N SER A 35 -22.75 1.80 4.69
CA SER A 35 -23.77 0.81 5.09
C SER A 35 -24.13 0.90 6.57
N VAL A 36 -23.13 1.09 7.43
CA VAL A 36 -23.29 1.25 8.87
C VAL A 36 -23.99 2.58 9.19
N SER A 37 -23.58 3.70 8.56
CA SER A 37 -24.16 5.05 8.74
C SER A 37 -25.66 5.08 8.43
N THR A 38 -26.11 4.35 7.40
CA THR A 38 -27.54 4.29 7.05
C THR A 38 -28.41 3.54 8.08
N GLN A 39 -27.79 2.78 8.99
CA GLN A 39 -28.48 2.02 10.02
C GLN A 39 -28.64 2.80 11.33
N GLU A 40 -28.35 4.10 11.37
CA GLU A 40 -28.38 4.92 12.60
C GLU A 40 -29.71 4.85 13.36
N ALA A 41 -30.83 4.65 12.64
CA ALA A 41 -32.17 4.49 13.22
C ALA A 41 -32.38 3.15 13.97
N ALA A 42 -31.60 2.11 13.63
CA ALA A 42 -31.64 0.81 14.31
C ALA A 42 -30.86 0.82 15.64
N TRP A 43 -29.99 1.81 15.85
CA TRP A 43 -29.26 1.97 17.09
C TRP A 43 -30.11 2.69 18.14
N LYS A 44 -30.35 2.02 19.28
CA LYS A 44 -31.07 2.59 20.41
C LYS A 44 -30.47 3.96 20.80
N GLN A 45 -31.29 4.88 21.28
CA GLN A 45 -30.91 6.27 21.59
C GLN A 45 -29.67 6.39 22.50
N VAL A 46 -29.46 5.42 23.40
CA VAL A 46 -28.30 5.35 24.32
C VAL A 46 -27.01 4.87 23.62
N GLY A 47 -27.13 4.13 22.51
CA GLY A 47 -26.01 3.57 21.75
C GLY A 47 -25.44 4.49 20.67
N LYS A 48 -26.15 5.57 20.29
CA LYS A 48 -25.70 6.54 19.28
C LYS A 48 -24.28 7.10 19.51
N PRO A 49 -23.87 7.46 20.74
CA PRO A 49 -22.49 7.91 20.96
C PRO A 49 -21.43 6.82 20.74
N GLY A 50 -21.77 5.56 21.04
CA GLY A 50 -20.89 4.41 20.79
C GLY A 50 -20.78 4.10 19.30
N PHE A 51 -21.88 4.29 18.56
CA PHE A 51 -21.92 4.16 17.12
C PHE A 51 -21.04 5.20 16.41
N ALA A 52 -21.14 6.48 16.80
CA ALA A 52 -20.28 7.52 16.25
C ALA A 52 -18.78 7.20 16.48
N LYS A 53 -18.41 6.77 17.69
CA LYS A 53 -17.04 6.31 17.97
C LYS A 53 -16.62 5.11 17.12
N PHE A 54 -17.53 4.18 16.86
CA PHE A 54 -17.24 3.03 16.02
C PHE A 54 -16.96 3.45 14.56
N VAL A 55 -17.77 4.35 14.01
CA VAL A 55 -17.54 4.92 12.67
C VAL A 55 -16.21 5.67 12.62
N ASP A 56 -15.92 6.55 13.59
CA ASP A 56 -14.63 7.26 13.67
C ASP A 56 -13.42 6.30 13.69
N ILE A 57 -13.53 5.17 14.42
CA ILE A 57 -12.48 4.16 14.46
C ILE A 57 -12.32 3.47 13.10
N LEU A 58 -13.41 3.15 12.42
CA LEU A 58 -13.35 2.53 11.08
C LEU A 58 -12.68 3.47 10.08
N GLU A 59 -13.06 4.75 10.07
CA GLU A 59 -12.46 5.78 9.21
C GLU A 59 -10.96 5.95 9.50
N GLN A 60 -10.58 6.07 10.78
CA GLN A 60 -9.17 6.16 11.18
C GLN A 60 -8.34 4.94 10.76
N GLN A 61 -8.92 3.74 10.90
CA GLN A 61 -8.23 2.52 10.46
C GLN A 61 -8.10 2.47 8.94
N ALA A 62 -9.11 2.91 8.17
CA ALA A 62 -9.07 2.99 6.72
C ALA A 62 -7.95 3.93 6.25
N GLU A 63 -7.89 5.12 6.84
CA GLU A 63 -6.88 6.11 6.53
C GLU A 63 -5.46 5.63 6.84
N ARG A 64 -5.28 4.95 7.99
CA ARG A 64 -3.99 4.35 8.35
C ARG A 64 -3.57 3.27 7.35
N LEU A 65 -4.48 2.38 6.95
CA LEU A 65 -4.17 1.33 5.98
C LEU A 65 -3.78 1.91 4.62
N ARG A 66 -4.49 2.95 4.16
CA ARG A 66 -4.18 3.69 2.93
C ARG A 66 -2.77 4.30 2.98
N THR A 67 -2.43 4.92 4.11
CA THR A 67 -1.10 5.51 4.36
C THR A 67 0.00 4.45 4.32
N ASP A 68 -0.18 3.36 5.07
CA ASP A 68 0.82 2.28 5.19
C ASP A 68 1.09 1.61 3.82
N LEU A 69 0.05 1.40 3.01
CA LEU A 69 0.20 0.79 1.68
C LEU A 69 0.82 1.75 0.66
N THR A 70 0.55 3.05 0.76
CA THR A 70 1.21 4.07 -0.08
C THR A 70 2.70 4.13 0.20
N ASP A 71 3.08 4.20 1.48
CA ASP A 71 4.49 4.20 1.92
C ASP A 71 5.23 2.92 1.49
N LEU A 72 4.56 1.78 1.54
CA LEU A 72 5.12 0.53 1.04
C LEU A 72 5.32 0.53 -0.48
N GLY A 73 4.37 1.06 -1.24
CA GLY A 73 4.52 1.26 -2.69
C GLY A 73 5.69 2.18 -3.04
N ASP A 74 5.85 3.28 -2.32
CA ASP A 74 6.96 4.23 -2.51
C ASP A 74 8.31 3.58 -2.20
N LYS A 75 8.40 2.80 -1.13
CA LYS A 75 9.61 2.03 -0.78
C LYS A 75 9.96 0.99 -1.83
N LEU A 76 8.97 0.30 -2.40
CA LEU A 76 9.19 -0.66 -3.48
C LEU A 76 9.71 0.03 -4.75
N ARG A 77 9.15 1.20 -5.12
CA ARG A 77 9.66 1.99 -6.25
C ARG A 77 11.10 2.44 -6.02
N ALA A 78 11.40 2.98 -4.83
CA ALA A 78 12.76 3.39 -4.47
C ALA A 78 13.75 2.21 -4.49
N ALA A 79 13.33 1.02 -4.06
CA ALA A 79 14.15 -0.18 -4.13
C ALA A 79 14.42 -0.58 -5.59
N ALA A 80 13.42 -0.52 -6.47
CA ALA A 80 13.59 -0.81 -7.89
C ALA A 80 14.61 0.15 -8.55
N ASP A 81 14.53 1.44 -8.23
CA ASP A 81 15.47 2.44 -8.77
C ASP A 81 16.92 2.18 -8.31
N VAL A 82 17.11 1.71 -7.07
CA VAL A 82 18.45 1.31 -6.57
C VAL A 82 18.97 0.09 -7.33
N TYR A 83 18.14 -0.91 -7.59
CA TYR A 83 18.57 -2.09 -8.35
C TYR A 83 18.92 -1.75 -9.79
N GLU A 84 18.12 -0.91 -10.46
CA GLU A 84 18.44 -0.44 -11.82
C GLU A 84 19.75 0.35 -11.87
N GLN A 85 20.02 1.17 -10.86
CA GLN A 85 21.28 1.90 -10.78
C GLN A 85 22.47 0.95 -10.57
N GLN A 86 22.34 -0.04 -9.69
CA GLN A 86 23.39 -1.03 -9.47
C GLN A 86 23.68 -1.88 -10.72
N ASP A 87 22.64 -2.25 -11.46
CA ASP A 87 22.79 -3.02 -12.70
C ASP A 87 23.49 -2.20 -13.79
N ALA A 88 23.15 -0.92 -13.92
CA ALA A 88 23.83 0.00 -14.82
C ALA A 88 25.32 0.19 -14.46
N GLU A 89 25.63 0.42 -13.19
CA GLU A 89 27.01 0.59 -12.71
C GLU A 89 27.84 -0.70 -12.89
N ALA A 90 27.23 -1.88 -12.66
CA ALA A 90 27.88 -3.16 -12.89
C ALA A 90 28.14 -3.41 -14.40
N GLY A 91 27.18 -3.07 -15.26
CA GLY A 91 27.33 -3.14 -16.72
C GLY A 91 28.47 -2.27 -17.24
N ASP A 92 28.55 -1.02 -16.77
CA ASP A 92 29.64 -0.09 -17.13
C ASP A 92 31.01 -0.58 -16.63
N ALA A 93 31.08 -1.11 -15.41
CA ALA A 93 32.31 -1.68 -14.86
C ALA A 93 32.81 -2.88 -15.68
N LEU A 94 31.89 -3.73 -16.17
CA LEU A 94 32.23 -4.86 -17.03
C LEU A 94 32.74 -4.42 -18.42
N ASP A 95 32.09 -3.43 -19.06
CA ASP A 95 32.56 -2.90 -20.36
C ASP A 95 33.97 -2.28 -20.25
N THR A 96 34.24 -1.61 -19.13
CA THR A 96 35.56 -0.99 -18.87
C THR A 96 36.66 -2.04 -18.62
N SER A 97 36.30 -3.20 -18.07
CA SER A 97 37.25 -4.29 -17.74
C SER A 97 37.58 -5.19 -18.94
N VAL A 98 36.76 -5.14 -20.01
CA VAL A 98 36.95 -5.93 -21.25
C VAL A 98 37.76 -5.16 -22.32
N ARG A 99 38.04 -3.86 -22.11
CA ARG A 99 38.92 -3.05 -22.96
C ARG A 99 40.40 -3.14 -22.56
#